data_AF-A0A0J1D617-F1
#
_entry.id   AF-A0A0J1D617-F1
#
_cell.length_a   1.000
_cell.length_b   1.000
_cell.length_c   1.000
_cell.angle_alpha   90.00
_cell.angle_beta   90.00
_cell.angle_gamma   90.00
#
_symmetry.space_group_name_H-M   'P 1'
#
loop_
_entity.id
_entity.type
_entity.pdbx_description
1 polymer ?
#
loop_
_entity_poly.entity_id
_entity_poly.type
_entity_poly.pdbx_seq_one_letter_code
_entity_poly.pdbx_strand_id
1 'polypeptide(L)' 'MDRGFFVDRIEDELNTFGDLLKRYAEEVSPHKKGGAGEILRIRKLRTQSLAEYKVAALTSKVTTATSREKKAL' A
#
# COMPACT_ATOMS: atom_id res chain seq x y z
N MET A 1 1.26 -2.59 -23.28
CA MET A 1 2.07 -2.57 -22.04
C MET A 1 1.85 -1.20 -21.42
N ASP A 2 0.69 -0.99 -20.80
CA ASP A 2 0.31 0.29 -20.18
C ASP A 2 1.05 0.44 -18.86
N ARG A 3 2.22 1.06 -18.97
CA ARG A 3 3.07 1.41 -17.84
C ARG A 3 2.52 2.66 -17.19
N GLY A 4 1.86 2.45 -16.04
CA GLY A 4 1.66 3.46 -15.00
C GLY A 4 0.77 4.62 -15.44
N PHE A 5 -0.47 4.60 -14.99
CA PHE A 5 -1.21 5.85 -14.81
C PHE A 5 -0.33 6.80 -14.01
N PHE A 6 0.08 7.92 -14.61
CA PHE A 6 0.69 9.03 -13.90
C PHE A 6 -0.40 9.59 -12.98
N VAL A 7 -0.45 9.06 -11.75
CA VAL A 7 -1.18 9.67 -10.65
C VAL A 7 -0.42 10.93 -10.28
N ASP A 8 -1.17 12.01 -10.14
CA ASP A 8 -0.68 13.35 -9.84
C ASP A 8 0.28 13.31 -8.64
N ARG A 9 1.50 13.85 -8.78
CA ARG A 9 2.55 13.79 -7.73
C ARG A 9 2.08 14.42 -6.42
N ILE A 10 1.16 15.38 -6.50
CA ILE A 10 0.58 16.05 -5.33
C ILE A 10 -0.25 15.06 -4.51
N GLU A 11 -0.97 14.13 -5.17
CA GLU A 11 -1.71 13.07 -4.47
C GLU A 11 -0.75 12.11 -3.74
N ASP A 12 0.39 11.78 -4.32
CA ASP A 12 1.40 10.91 -3.71
C ASP A 12 2.16 11.58 -2.55
N GLU A 13 2.33 12.90 -2.56
CA GLU A 13 2.93 13.65 -1.45
C GLU A 13 1.98 13.76 -0.25
N LEU A 14 0.68 13.84 -0.50
CA LEU A 14 -0.33 13.99 0.55
C LEU A 14 -0.87 12.67 1.08
N ASN A 15 -0.89 11.59 0.29
CA ASN A 15 -1.43 10.32 0.74
C ASN A 15 -0.39 9.46 1.46
N THR A 16 -0.85 8.74 2.48
CA THR A 16 -0.08 7.64 3.08
C THR A 16 -0.21 6.37 2.24
N PHE A 17 0.71 5.43 2.42
CA PHE A 17 0.60 4.11 1.84
C PHE A 17 -0.71 3.42 2.26
N GLY A 18 -1.15 3.65 3.50
CA GLY A 18 -2.41 3.16 4.04
C GLY A 18 -3.64 3.72 3.32
N ASP A 19 -3.59 4.97 2.86
CA ASP A 19 -4.66 5.62 2.10
C ASP A 19 -4.77 5.02 0.69
N LEU A 20 -3.64 4.83 0.00
CA LEU A 20 -3.62 4.17 -1.30
C LEU A 20 -4.14 2.73 -1.22
N LEU A 21 -3.72 1.98 -0.20
CA LEU A 21 -4.19 0.63 0.06
C LEU A 21 -5.71 0.60 0.30
N LYS A 22 -6.24 1.56 1.05
CA LYS A 22 -7.69 1.69 1.27
C LYS A 22 -8.43 1.90 -0.05
N ARG A 23 -8.01 2.90 -0.84
CA ARG A 23 -8.61 3.23 -2.12
C ARG A 23 -8.58 2.03 -3.08
N TYR A 24 -7.43 1.36 -3.18
CA TYR A 24 -7.29 0.18 -4.02
C TYR A 24 -8.19 -0.99 -3.59
N ALA A 25 -8.36 -1.21 -2.28
CA ALA A 25 -9.26 -2.24 -1.75
C ALA A 25 -10.74 -1.93 -2.01
N GLU A 26 -11.10 -0.64 -2.14
CA GLU A 26 -12.47 -0.18 -2.39
C GLU A 26 -12.79 -0.16 -3.89
N GLU A 27 -11.86 0.31 -4.71
CA GLU A 27 -12.10 0.61 -6.13
C GLU A 27 -11.65 -0.49 -7.08
N VAL A 28 -10.65 -1.30 -6.70
CA VAL A 28 -10.01 -2.26 -7.63
C VAL A 28 -10.20 -3.70 -7.17
N SER A 29 -9.87 -4.01 -5.92
CA SER A 29 -9.91 -5.39 -5.41
C SER A 29 -11.28 -6.09 -5.55
N PRO A 30 -12.44 -5.44 -5.35
CA PRO A 30 -13.73 -6.13 -5.47
C PRO A 30 -14.02 -6.69 -6.87
N HIS A 31 -13.42 -6.09 -7.90
CA HIS A 31 -13.62 -6.50 -9.30
C HIS A 31 -12.67 -7.62 -9.74
N LYS A 32 -11.75 -8.05 -8.88
CA LYS A 32 -10.81 -9.14 -9.19
C LYS A 32 -11.34 -10.49 -8.76
N LYS A 33 -10.97 -11.53 -9.52
CA LYS A 33 -11.08 -12.91 -9.06
C LYS A 33 -10.22 -13.11 -7.81
N GLY A 34 -10.85 -13.44 -6.68
CA GLY A 34 -10.19 -13.55 -5.38
C GLY A 34 -10.07 -12.22 -4.62
N GLY A 35 -10.81 -11.19 -5.04
CA GLY A 35 -10.81 -9.85 -4.43
C GLY A 35 -10.99 -9.83 -2.93
N ALA A 36 -11.92 -10.63 -2.39
CA ALA A 36 -12.15 -10.73 -0.95
C ALA A 36 -10.89 -11.10 -0.14
N GLY A 37 -10.06 -12.02 -0.66
CA GLY A 37 -8.81 -12.40 -0.03
C GLY A 37 -7.74 -11.31 -0.15
N GLU A 38 -7.72 -10.57 -1.25
CA GLU A 38 -6.85 -9.41 -1.42
C GLU A 38 -7.22 -8.29 -0.43
N ILE A 39 -8.50 -7.97 -0.30
CA ILE A 39 -9.02 -6.98 0.66
C ILE A 39 -8.62 -7.33 2.09
N LEU A 40 -8.74 -8.61 2.49
CA LEU A 40 -8.35 -9.04 3.83
C LEU A 40 -6.84 -8.84 4.08
N ARG A 41 -6.00 -9.19 3.10
CA ARG A 41 -4.55 -8.96 3.20
C ARG A 41 -4.22 -7.47 3.25
N ILE A 42 -4.89 -6.65 2.45
CA ILE A 42 -4.73 -5.20 2.46
C ILE A 42 -5.11 -4.63 3.82
N ARG A 43 -6.24 -5.05 4.41
CA ARG A 43 -6.64 -4.64 5.77
C ARG A 43 -5.56 -4.96 6.79
N LYS A 44 -4.97 -6.17 6.74
CA LYS A 44 -3.84 -6.57 7.61
C LYS A 44 -2.55 -5.79 7.32
N LEU A 45 -2.32 -5.38 6.08
CA LEU A 45 -1.15 -4.57 5.72
C LEU A 45 -1.29 -3.13 6.24
N ARG A 46 -2.51 -2.60 6.27
CA ARG A 46 -2.82 -1.26 6.80
C ARG A 46 -2.64 -1.13 8.31
N THR A 47 -2.60 -2.22 9.07
CA THR A 47 -2.32 -2.17 10.52
C THR A 47 -0.82 -2.14 10.84
N GLN A 48 0.04 -2.06 9.83
CA GLN A 48 1.49 -2.06 10.02
C GLN A 48 2.01 -0.63 9.96
N SER A 49 3.11 -0.36 10.65
CA SER A 49 3.77 0.95 10.64
C SER A 49 4.09 1.44 9.23
N LEU A 50 4.34 0.53 8.28
CA LEU A 50 4.55 0.85 6.87
C LEU A 50 3.38 1.63 6.24
N ALA A 51 2.15 1.41 6.72
CA ALA A 51 0.96 2.07 6.20
C ALA A 51 0.89 3.56 6.56
N GLU A 52 1.62 4.01 7.58
CA GLU A 52 1.61 5.40 8.04
C GLU A 52 2.56 6.29 7.23
N TYR A 53 3.48 5.69 6.47
CA TYR A 53 4.44 6.44 5.65
C TYR A 53 3.74 7.11 4.47
N LYS A 54 4.09 8.37 4.22
CA LYS A 54 3.78 9.04 2.95
C LYS A 54 4.37 8.26 1.80
N VAL A 55 3.66 8.20 0.68
CA VAL A 55 4.11 7.45 -0.51
C VAL A 55 5.44 8.01 -1.02
N ALA A 56 5.62 9.34 -0.98
CA ALA A 56 6.89 10.01 -1.29
C ALA A 56 8.07 9.58 -0.39
N ALA A 57 7.81 9.09 0.83
CA ALA A 57 8.83 8.62 1.76
C ALA A 57 9.15 7.12 1.61
N LEU A 58 8.40 6.37 0.79
CA LEU A 58 8.64 4.96 0.55
C LEU A 58 9.91 4.76 -0.28
N THR A 59 11.00 4.45 0.42
CA THR A 59 12.26 4.03 -0.19
C THR A 59 12.52 2.56 0.07
N SER A 60 13.41 1.95 -0.72
CA SER A 60 13.87 0.56 -0.52
C SER A 60 14.40 0.30 0.90
N LYS A 61 14.93 1.32 1.56
CA LYS A 61 15.40 1.26 2.95
C LYS A 61 14.24 1.11 3.96
N VAL A 62 13.15 1.85 3.74
CA VAL A 62 11.97 1.84 4.63
C VAL A 62 11.23 0.50 4.51
N THR A 63 11.01 0.01 3.29
CA THR A 63 10.28 -1.25 3.04
C THR A 63 11.04 -2.50 3.53
N THR A 64 12.37 -2.48 3.49
CA THR A 64 13.21 -3.58 4.00
C THR A 64 13.31 -3.57 5.52
N ALA A 65 13.29 -2.40 6.17
CA ALA A 65 13.30 -2.28 7.62
C ALA A 65 12.03 -2.90 8.25
N THR A 66 10.84 -2.56 7.74
CA THR A 66 9.57 -3.10 8.24
C THR A 66 9.42 -4.61 8.01
N SER A 67 10.06 -5.16 6.97
CA SER A 67 10.07 -6.60 6.69
C SER A 67 10.96 -7.39 7.65
N ARG A 68 11.99 -6.75 8.24
CA ARG A 68 12.92 -7.38 9.19
C ARG A 68 12.34 -7.42 10.60
N GLU A 69 11.65 -6.37 11.04
CA GLU A 69 10.98 -6.32 12.35
C GLU A 69 10.04 -7.51 12.58
N LYS A 70 9.34 -7.98 11.53
CA LYS A 70 8.44 -9.13 11.62
C LYS A 70 9.10 -10.50 11.60
N LYS A 71 10.36 -10.60 11.15
CA LYS A 71 11.11 -11.86 11.12
C LYS A 71 11.87 -12.13 12.43
N ALA A 72 11.95 -11.13 13.30
CA ALA A 72 12.64 -11.17 14.58
C ALA A 72 11.70 -11.44 15.78
N LEU A 73 10.43 -11.80 15.53
CA LEU A 73 9.36 -11.99 16.52
C LEU A 73 8.72 -13.37 16.36
#